data_AF-A0A7X7RSW3-F1
#
_entry.id   AF-A0A7X7RSW3-F1
#
_cell.length_a   1.000
_cell.length_b   1.000
_cell.length_c   1.000
_cell.angle_alpha   90.00
_cell.angle_beta   90.00
_cell.angle_gamma   90.00
#
_symmetry.space_group_name_H-M   'P 1'
#
loop_
_entity.id
_entity.type
_entity.pdbx_description
1 polymer ?
#
loop_
_entity_poly.entity_id
_entity_poly.type
_entity_poly.pdbx_seq_one_letter_code
_entity_poly.pdbx_strand_id
1 'polypeptide(L)'
;MKIMFSRLNLLSHVLCAFFAVAFSCSIAFAHWVQWRYDQLYASLGGYLILAVALYLLLVCISSLSHVYRFKSWECNKSKMTKLWLLLGLFLLLCWSMTFFSNYPGICSTDSNGTIRQLIGELPFQNDISLLFTLFVGLFFLPGYHVGGLELGVACYSLAQMSLMALTCAWSVVWLYKRGTHRWLLILIVAFYALNPYIAHYATTMWKDIPFSMLILLLVLHLYDLVDGRPSLPKRKLLIIALLCVGILFFRKNALLAILPTA
;
A
#
# COMPACT_ATOMS: atom_id res chain seq x y z
N MET A 1 12.60 -20.87 -19.88
CA MET A 1 11.12 -20.90 -19.74
C MET A 1 10.58 -22.28 -19.32
N LYS A 2 10.88 -23.39 -20.02
CA LYS A 2 10.43 -24.75 -19.64
C LYS A 2 10.70 -25.15 -18.18
N ILE A 3 11.87 -24.79 -17.63
CA ILE A 3 12.29 -25.12 -16.25
C ILE A 3 11.52 -24.31 -15.18
N MET A 4 10.98 -23.14 -15.52
CA MET A 4 10.16 -22.33 -14.59
C MET A 4 8.73 -22.87 -14.48
N PHE A 5 8.14 -23.25 -15.62
CA PHE A 5 6.78 -23.77 -15.68
C PHE A 5 6.64 -25.15 -15.03
N SER A 6 7.66 -26.01 -15.09
CA SER A 6 7.60 -27.34 -14.48
C SER A 6 7.69 -27.35 -12.96
N ARG A 7 7.92 -26.20 -12.30
CA ARG A 7 8.09 -26.08 -10.84
C ARG A 7 6.80 -25.72 -10.10
N LEU A 8 5.77 -25.30 -10.82
CA LEU A 8 4.50 -24.85 -10.25
C LEU A 8 3.43 -25.91 -10.51
N ASN A 9 2.57 -26.15 -9.52
CA ASN A 9 1.45 -27.06 -9.69
C ASN A 9 0.39 -26.42 -10.60
N LEU A 10 -0.46 -27.24 -11.21
CA LEU A 10 -1.53 -26.78 -12.11
C LEU A 10 -2.39 -25.68 -11.47
N LEU A 11 -2.71 -25.82 -10.18
CA LEU A 11 -3.46 -24.81 -9.44
C LEU A 11 -2.78 -23.43 -9.44
N SER A 12 -1.46 -23.37 -9.26
CA SER A 12 -0.70 -22.12 -9.27
C SER A 12 -0.74 -21.45 -10.64
N HIS A 13 -0.67 -22.24 -11.72
CA HIS A 13 -0.83 -21.73 -13.09
C HIS A 13 -2.24 -21.19 -13.33
N VAL A 14 -3.27 -21.91 -12.91
CA VAL A 14 -4.67 -21.48 -13.03
C VAL A 14 -4.90 -20.17 -12.27
N LEU A 15 -4.38 -20.05 -11.04
CA LEU A 15 -4.50 -18.82 -10.25
C LEU A 15 -3.77 -17.63 -10.89
N CYS A 16 -2.55 -17.82 -11.41
CA CYS A 16 -1.81 -16.77 -12.11
C CYS A 16 -2.55 -16.32 -13.37
N ALA A 17 -3.09 -17.27 -14.15
CA ALA A 17 -3.85 -16.97 -15.37
C ALA A 17 -5.15 -16.23 -15.04
N PHE A 18 -5.90 -16.71 -14.05
CA PHE A 18 -7.13 -16.06 -13.59
C PHE A 18 -6.86 -14.61 -13.16
N PHE A 19 -5.83 -14.38 -12.33
CA PHE A 19 -5.51 -13.02 -11.88
C PHE A 19 -5.08 -12.10 -13.03
N ALA A 20 -4.24 -12.59 -13.94
CA ALA A 20 -3.78 -11.81 -15.07
C ALA A 20 -4.92 -11.42 -16.03
N VAL A 21 -5.84 -12.37 -16.30
CA VAL A 21 -7.03 -12.12 -17.12
C VAL A 21 -7.99 -11.17 -16.38
N ALA A 22 -8.30 -11.43 -15.11
CA ALA A 22 -9.19 -10.57 -14.32
C ALA A 22 -8.68 -9.13 -14.22
N PHE A 23 -7.37 -8.93 -14.01
CA PHE A 23 -6.77 -7.61 -13.97
C PHE A 23 -6.87 -6.90 -15.33
N SER A 24 -6.53 -7.59 -16.42
CA SER A 24 -6.64 -7.02 -17.76
C SER A 24 -8.10 -6.69 -18.13
N CYS A 25 -9.03 -7.58 -17.83
CA CYS A 25 -10.47 -7.37 -17.99
C CYS A 25 -10.97 -6.20 -17.15
N SER A 26 -10.44 -5.97 -15.94
CA SER A 26 -10.84 -4.84 -15.10
C SER A 26 -10.49 -3.49 -15.72
N ILE A 27 -9.36 -3.42 -16.43
CA ILE A 27 -8.93 -2.21 -17.16
C ILE A 27 -9.83 -2.00 -18.39
N ALA A 28 -10.08 -3.05 -19.17
CA ALA A 28 -11.00 -2.99 -20.29
C ALA A 28 -12.41 -2.55 -19.83
N PHE A 29 -12.89 -3.08 -18.70
CA PHE A 29 -14.15 -2.69 -18.09
C PHE A 29 -14.16 -1.21 -17.66
N ALA A 30 -13.05 -0.70 -17.10
CA ALA A 30 -12.94 0.71 -16.74
C ALA A 30 -13.07 1.64 -17.98
N HIS A 31 -12.45 1.27 -19.10
CA HIS A 31 -12.60 2.01 -20.36
C HIS A 31 -14.03 1.94 -20.92
N TRP A 32 -14.70 0.79 -20.77
CA TRP A 32 -16.10 0.61 -21.14
C TRP A 32 -17.03 1.50 -20.31
N VAL A 33 -16.85 1.55 -18.99
CA VAL A 33 -17.64 2.40 -18.07
C VAL A 33 -17.42 3.89 -18.32
N GLN A 34 -16.24 4.29 -18.78
CA GLN A 34 -15.94 5.69 -19.13
C GLN A 34 -16.46 6.12 -20.51
N TRP A 35 -17.28 5.28 -21.18
CA TRP A 35 -17.80 5.52 -22.54
C TRP A 35 -16.70 5.77 -23.59
N ARG A 36 -15.48 5.25 -23.35
CA ARG A 36 -14.30 5.42 -24.23
C ARG A 36 -14.17 4.26 -25.22
N TYR A 37 -15.19 4.04 -26.03
CA TYR A 37 -15.29 2.88 -26.92
C TYR A 37 -14.20 2.83 -28.00
N ASP A 38 -13.84 3.97 -28.59
CA ASP A 38 -12.80 4.02 -29.63
C ASP A 38 -11.44 3.54 -29.09
N GLN A 39 -11.11 3.94 -27.86
CA GLN A 39 -9.91 3.47 -27.18
C GLN A 39 -10.03 1.99 -26.80
N LEU A 40 -11.20 1.54 -26.34
CA LEU A 40 -11.45 0.15 -25.97
C LEU A 40 -11.21 -0.80 -27.15
N TYR A 41 -11.84 -0.54 -28.30
CA TYR A 41 -11.74 -1.41 -29.48
C TYR A 41 -10.35 -1.37 -30.13
N ALA A 42 -9.68 -0.22 -30.14
CA ALA A 42 -8.31 -0.10 -30.64
C ALA A 42 -7.26 -0.82 -29.75
N SER A 43 -7.56 -1.06 -28.47
CA SER A 43 -6.61 -1.60 -27.49
C SER A 43 -6.92 -3.03 -27.02
N LEU A 44 -7.90 -3.72 -27.62
CA LEU A 44 -8.21 -5.14 -27.33
C LEU A 44 -6.96 -6.04 -27.42
N GLY A 45 -6.14 -5.85 -28.46
CA GLY A 45 -4.85 -6.54 -28.59
C GLY A 45 -3.85 -6.16 -27.49
N GLY A 46 -3.86 -4.89 -27.05
CA GLY A 46 -3.05 -4.41 -25.93
C GLY A 46 -3.42 -5.05 -24.60
N TYR A 47 -4.71 -5.24 -24.32
CA TYR A 47 -5.19 -5.94 -23.12
C TYR A 47 -4.80 -7.42 -23.11
N LEU A 48 -4.83 -8.09 -24.27
CA LEU A 48 -4.33 -9.46 -24.39
C LEU A 48 -2.83 -9.54 -24.14
N ILE A 49 -2.04 -8.63 -24.72
CA ILE A 49 -0.59 -8.54 -24.48
C ILE A 49 -0.32 -8.29 -22.99
N LEU A 50 -1.07 -7.39 -22.36
CA LEU A 50 -0.95 -7.10 -20.93
C LEU A 50 -1.27 -8.32 -20.07
N ALA A 51 -2.34 -9.06 -20.38
CA ALA A 51 -2.69 -10.29 -19.66
C ALA A 51 -1.57 -11.34 -19.78
N VAL A 52 -1.01 -11.54 -20.98
CA VAL A 52 0.10 -12.48 -21.19
C VAL A 52 1.36 -12.02 -20.44
N ALA A 53 1.70 -10.73 -20.50
CA ALA A 53 2.86 -10.19 -19.81
C ALA A 53 2.72 -10.34 -18.28
N LEU A 54 1.56 -10.04 -17.72
CA LEU A 54 1.26 -10.21 -16.30
C LEU A 54 1.29 -11.68 -15.89
N TYR A 55 0.75 -12.58 -16.70
CA TYR A 55 0.81 -14.02 -16.45
C TYR A 55 2.26 -14.51 -16.38
N LEU A 56 3.10 -14.14 -17.36
CA LEU A 56 4.51 -14.52 -17.39
C LEU A 56 5.27 -13.94 -16.18
N LEU A 57 4.99 -12.70 -15.80
CA LEU A 57 5.55 -12.06 -14.60
C LEU A 57 5.18 -12.84 -13.34
N LEU A 58 3.89 -13.17 -13.15
CA LEU A 58 3.41 -13.90 -11.97
C LEU A 58 3.97 -15.32 -11.89
N VAL A 59 4.07 -16.02 -13.03
CA VAL A 59 4.74 -17.34 -13.12
C VAL A 59 6.23 -17.21 -12.79
N CYS A 60 6.91 -16.14 -13.22
CA CYS A 60 8.29 -15.86 -12.86
C CYS A 60 8.46 -15.64 -11.35
N ILE A 61 7.64 -14.76 -10.77
CA ILE A 61 7.69 -14.46 -9.32
C ILE A 61 7.37 -15.70 -8.48
N SER A 62 6.36 -16.48 -8.86
CA SER A 62 5.94 -17.67 -8.12
C SER A 62 6.94 -18.83 -8.27
N SER A 63 7.53 -19.01 -9.44
CA SER A 63 8.60 -20.00 -9.62
C SER A 63 9.87 -19.60 -8.85
N LEU A 64 10.22 -18.31 -8.81
CA LEU A 64 11.31 -17.81 -7.96
C LEU A 64 10.99 -17.98 -6.47
N SER A 65 9.76 -17.70 -6.03
CA SER A 65 9.39 -17.85 -4.61
C SER A 65 9.43 -19.31 -4.14
N HIS A 66 9.12 -20.26 -5.03
CA HIS A 66 9.21 -21.69 -4.73
C HIS A 66 10.66 -22.19 -4.59
N VAL A 67 11.60 -21.57 -5.32
CA VAL A 67 13.04 -21.87 -5.26
C VAL A 67 13.68 -21.25 -4.03
N TYR A 68 13.25 -20.04 -3.69
CA TYR A 68 13.78 -19.26 -2.59
C TYR A 68 12.89 -19.32 -1.35
N ARG A 69 12.30 -20.49 -1.05
CA ARG A 69 11.70 -20.73 0.27
C ARG A 69 12.81 -20.77 1.32
N PHE A 70 13.19 -19.58 1.77
CA PHE A 70 14.22 -19.43 2.78
C PHE A 70 13.73 -20.02 4.10
N LYS A 71 14.63 -20.75 4.78
CA LYS A 71 14.38 -21.22 6.13
C LYS A 71 14.19 -19.99 7.03
N SER A 72 13.07 -19.94 7.74
CA SER A 72 12.81 -18.83 8.66
C SER A 72 13.92 -18.72 9.69
N TRP A 73 14.31 -17.49 10.00
CA TRP A 73 15.34 -17.24 11.00
C TRP A 73 14.73 -17.20 12.40
N GLU A 74 15.41 -17.83 13.37
CA GLU A 74 15.11 -17.63 14.77
C GLU A 74 15.49 -16.20 15.15
N CYS A 75 14.48 -15.36 15.31
CA CYS A 75 14.67 -13.94 15.50
C CYS A 75 14.29 -13.52 16.91
N ASN A 76 15.25 -12.97 17.65
CA ASN A 76 14.98 -12.33 18.93
C ASN A 76 14.09 -11.08 18.72
N LYS A 77 12.98 -11.00 19.45
CA LYS A 77 12.00 -9.92 19.37
C LYS A 77 12.63 -8.53 19.55
N SER A 78 13.52 -8.36 20.53
CA SER A 78 14.19 -7.08 20.80
C SER A 78 15.07 -6.64 19.63
N LYS A 79 15.85 -7.56 19.05
CA LYS A 79 16.66 -7.28 17.86
C LYS A 79 15.80 -6.86 16.67
N MET A 80 14.64 -7.48 16.49
CA MET A 80 13.72 -7.15 15.39
C MET A 80 13.05 -5.79 15.57
N THR A 81 12.68 -5.43 16.79
CA THR A 81 12.15 -4.10 17.08
C THR A 81 13.21 -3.03 16.84
N LYS A 82 14.46 -3.26 17.26
CA LYS A 82 15.58 -2.34 16.96
C LYS A 82 15.80 -2.19 15.46
N LEU A 83 15.86 -3.30 14.71
CA LEU A 83 16.00 -3.26 13.26
C LEU A 83 14.87 -2.47 12.59
N TRP A 84 13.62 -2.71 13.00
CA TRP A 84 12.45 -2.00 12.50
C TRP A 84 12.56 -0.48 12.71
N LEU A 85 12.89 -0.05 13.92
CA LEU A 85 13.02 1.37 14.25
C LEU A 85 14.21 2.02 13.52
N LEU A 86 15.34 1.32 13.41
CA LEU A 86 16.50 1.82 12.68
C LEU A 86 16.22 1.98 11.18
N LEU A 87 15.55 1.01 10.56
CA LEU A 87 15.14 1.11 9.16
C LEU A 87 14.10 2.22 8.96
N GLY A 88 13.14 2.35 9.88
CA GLY A 88 12.14 3.42 9.83
C GLY A 88 12.78 4.80 9.95
N LEU A 89 13.70 4.98 10.90
CA LEU A 89 14.47 6.22 11.06
C LEU A 89 15.32 6.53 9.83
N PHE A 90 15.99 5.52 9.26
CA PHE A 90 16.76 5.70 8.04
C PHE A 90 15.89 6.19 6.87
N LEU A 91 14.73 5.56 6.63
CA LEU A 91 13.79 6.00 5.60
C LEU A 91 13.27 7.42 5.88
N LEU A 92 12.94 7.75 7.13
CA LEU A 92 12.53 9.10 7.52
C LEU A 92 13.60 10.14 7.22
N LEU A 93 14.87 9.85 7.51
CA LEU A 93 15.98 10.75 7.20
C LEU A 93 16.13 10.94 5.69
N CYS A 94 16.02 9.88 4.88
CA CYS A 94 16.06 10.01 3.42
C CYS A 94 14.90 10.88 2.89
N TRP A 95 13.68 10.64 3.36
CA TRP A 95 12.50 11.37 2.88
C TRP A 95 12.38 12.78 3.48
N SER A 96 13.10 13.07 4.57
CA SER A 96 13.14 14.41 5.16
C SER A 96 13.65 15.47 4.17
N MET A 97 14.56 15.10 3.27
CA MET A 97 15.01 16.00 2.19
C MET A 97 13.85 16.46 1.31
N THR A 98 12.98 15.52 0.92
CA THR A 98 11.77 15.83 0.14
C THR A 98 10.77 16.63 0.96
N PHE A 99 10.60 16.32 2.24
CA PHE A 99 9.72 17.06 3.13
C PHE A 99 10.15 18.53 3.28
N PHE A 100 11.42 18.80 3.56
CA PHE A 100 11.92 20.17 3.69
C PHE A 100 11.86 20.95 2.38
N SER A 101 12.10 20.29 1.23
CA SER A 101 11.95 20.92 -0.08
C SER A 101 10.50 21.27 -0.42
N ASN A 102 9.52 20.60 0.20
CA ASN A 102 8.09 20.79 -0.06
C ASN A 102 7.33 21.21 1.21
N TYR A 103 8.00 21.88 2.14
CA TYR A 103 7.37 22.35 3.37
C TYR A 103 6.20 23.31 3.04
N PRO A 104 5.04 23.23 3.72
CA PRO A 104 4.71 22.37 4.86
C PRO A 104 4.30 20.94 4.49
N GLY A 105 4.09 20.65 3.22
CA GLY A 105 3.64 19.37 2.70
C GLY A 105 3.03 19.56 1.33
N ILE A 106 2.77 18.46 0.63
CA ILE A 106 2.19 18.53 -0.71
C ILE A 106 0.68 18.33 -0.61
N CYS A 107 -0.07 19.37 -0.94
CA CYS A 107 -1.54 19.36 -0.94
C CYS A 107 -2.08 19.38 -2.37
N SER A 108 -3.09 18.57 -2.63
CA SER A 108 -3.90 18.63 -3.86
C SER A 108 -5.28 19.22 -3.57
N THR A 109 -6.13 19.29 -4.60
CA THR A 109 -7.55 19.66 -4.47
C THR A 109 -8.27 18.83 -3.41
N ASP A 110 -8.01 17.51 -3.38
CA ASP A 110 -8.60 16.58 -2.40
C ASP A 110 -8.12 16.86 -0.98
N SER A 111 -6.84 17.17 -0.82
CA SER A 111 -6.25 17.57 0.47
C SER A 111 -6.88 18.86 0.98
N ASN A 112 -7.01 19.86 0.11
CA ASN A 112 -7.61 21.16 0.45
C ASN A 112 -9.08 21.03 0.83
N GLY A 113 -9.86 20.19 0.13
CA GLY A 113 -11.24 19.90 0.51
C GLY A 113 -11.34 19.33 1.94
N THR A 114 -10.44 18.42 2.29
CA THR A 114 -10.38 17.80 3.63
C THR A 114 -9.99 18.82 4.71
N ILE A 115 -8.99 19.66 4.43
CA ILE A 115 -8.54 20.72 5.35
C ILE A 115 -9.67 21.71 5.60
N ARG A 116 -10.38 22.16 4.55
CA ARG A 116 -11.50 23.09 4.64
C ARG A 116 -12.68 22.52 5.45
N GLN A 117 -12.91 21.21 5.38
CA GLN A 117 -13.88 20.53 6.26
C GLN A 117 -13.43 20.59 7.73
N LEU A 118 -12.15 20.35 8.00
CA LEU A 118 -11.61 20.33 9.37
C LEU A 118 -11.63 21.70 10.05
N ILE A 119 -11.38 22.77 9.30
CA ILE A 119 -11.42 24.15 9.83
C ILE A 119 -12.83 24.76 9.85
N GLY A 120 -13.85 24.02 9.38
CA GLY A 120 -15.26 24.44 9.42
C GLY A 120 -15.70 25.35 8.27
N GLU A 121 -14.89 25.51 7.22
CA GLU A 121 -15.27 26.29 6.02
C GLU A 121 -16.22 25.53 5.10
N LEU A 122 -16.17 24.20 5.11
CA LEU A 122 -17.06 23.34 4.35
C LEU A 122 -17.76 22.34 5.29
N PRO A 123 -19.04 22.05 5.07
CA PRO A 123 -19.68 20.95 5.76
C PRO A 123 -19.00 19.63 5.38
N PHE A 124 -19.10 18.63 6.24
CA PHE A 124 -18.66 17.28 5.88
C PHE A 124 -19.46 16.79 4.67
N GLN A 125 -18.78 16.69 3.54
CA GLN A 125 -19.37 16.24 2.28
C GLN A 125 -19.13 14.75 2.10
N ASN A 126 -20.05 14.11 1.39
CA ASN A 126 -20.00 12.69 1.13
C ASN A 126 -18.81 12.26 0.26
N ASP A 127 -18.18 13.13 -0.50
CA ASP A 127 -17.14 12.72 -1.45
C ASP A 127 -15.79 12.37 -0.79
N ILE A 128 -15.60 12.83 0.45
CA ILE A 128 -14.41 12.56 1.26
C ILE A 128 -14.77 11.56 2.36
N SER A 129 -13.94 10.55 2.57
CA SER A 129 -14.18 9.58 3.66
C SER A 129 -14.09 10.27 5.02
N LEU A 130 -15.15 10.15 5.82
CA LEU A 130 -15.18 10.68 7.19
C LEU A 130 -14.00 10.17 8.03
N LEU A 131 -13.64 8.90 7.89
CA LEU A 131 -12.52 8.32 8.65
C LEU A 131 -11.18 8.92 8.19
N PHE A 132 -11.01 9.18 6.90
CA PHE A 132 -9.84 9.90 6.40
C PHE A 132 -9.80 11.32 6.96
N THR A 133 -10.92 12.05 6.96
CA THR A 133 -10.97 13.41 7.53
C THR A 133 -10.63 13.42 9.02
N LEU A 134 -11.15 12.48 9.81
CA LEU A 134 -10.81 12.33 11.22
C LEU A 134 -9.33 11.98 11.44
N PHE A 135 -8.79 11.07 10.60
CA PHE A 135 -7.37 10.73 10.63
C PHE A 135 -6.49 11.94 10.32
N VAL A 136 -6.87 12.77 9.35
CA VAL A 136 -6.19 14.04 9.07
C VAL A 136 -6.29 14.97 10.28
N GLY A 137 -7.51 15.16 10.81
CA GLY A 137 -7.77 16.03 11.95
C GLY A 137 -6.95 15.69 13.20
N LEU A 138 -6.72 14.41 13.48
CA LEU A 138 -5.93 13.95 14.63
C LEU A 138 -4.52 14.55 14.67
N PHE A 139 -3.87 14.70 13.51
CA PHE A 139 -2.51 15.25 13.43
C PHE A 139 -2.47 16.70 12.95
N PHE A 140 -3.45 17.12 12.17
CA PHE A 140 -3.55 18.47 11.62
C PHE A 140 -3.98 19.50 12.68
N LEU A 141 -5.04 19.22 13.45
CA LEU A 141 -5.64 20.20 14.37
C LEU A 141 -4.69 20.70 15.46
N PRO A 142 -3.86 19.84 16.11
CA PRO A 142 -2.89 20.33 17.09
C PRO A 142 -1.89 21.33 16.51
N GLY A 143 -1.36 21.07 15.32
CA GLY A 143 -0.46 22.01 14.62
C GLY A 143 -1.19 23.28 14.18
N TYR A 144 -2.42 23.13 13.68
CA TYR A 144 -3.26 24.25 13.26
C TYR A 144 -3.53 25.24 14.39
N HIS A 145 -3.88 24.76 15.58
CA HIS A 145 -4.14 25.63 16.73
C HIS A 145 -2.89 26.34 17.27
N VAL A 146 -1.70 25.80 17.05
CA VAL A 146 -0.44 26.36 17.53
C VAL A 146 0.18 27.34 16.53
N GLY A 147 0.15 27.03 15.24
CA GLY A 147 0.90 27.76 14.21
C GLY A 147 0.16 27.94 12.89
N GLY A 148 -1.16 27.80 12.89
CA GLY A 148 -2.01 28.02 11.72
C GLY A 148 -1.89 26.92 10.66
N LEU A 149 -2.40 27.24 9.47
CA LEU A 149 -2.57 26.28 8.38
C LEU A 149 -1.29 25.53 8.02
N GLU A 150 -0.17 26.26 7.90
CA GLU A 150 1.12 25.69 7.51
C GLU A 150 1.62 24.66 8.53
N LEU A 151 1.58 25.00 9.82
CA LEU A 151 2.02 24.07 10.86
C LEU A 151 1.09 22.85 10.97
N GLY A 152 -0.22 23.04 10.76
CA GLY A 152 -1.19 21.93 10.70
C GLY A 152 -0.86 20.95 9.58
N VAL A 153 -0.61 21.45 8.36
CA VAL A 153 -0.20 20.62 7.21
C VAL A 153 1.12 19.91 7.51
N ALA A 154 2.10 20.62 8.05
CA ALA A 154 3.41 20.06 8.41
C ALA A 154 3.30 18.92 9.43
N CYS A 155 2.51 19.11 10.50
CA CYS A 155 2.29 18.08 11.52
C CYS A 155 1.66 16.82 10.93
N TYR A 156 0.64 16.97 10.08
CA TYR A 156 0.03 15.82 9.42
C TYR A 156 0.99 15.12 8.45
N SER A 157 1.66 15.86 7.56
CA SER A 157 2.57 15.27 6.58
C SER A 157 3.74 14.56 7.26
N LEU A 158 4.27 15.11 8.35
CA LEU A 158 5.31 14.45 9.15
C LEU A 158 4.81 13.16 9.82
N ALA A 159 3.59 13.18 10.37
CA ALA A 159 2.97 12.00 10.98
C ALA A 159 2.73 10.89 9.94
N GLN A 160 2.14 11.23 8.79
CA GLN A 160 1.90 10.28 7.70
C GLN A 160 3.22 9.70 7.17
N MET A 161 4.22 10.56 6.91
CA MET A 161 5.54 10.13 6.45
C MET A 161 6.18 9.15 7.45
N SER A 162 6.06 9.43 8.75
CA SER A 162 6.55 8.55 9.84
C SER A 162 5.85 7.19 9.84
N LEU A 163 4.52 7.17 9.72
CA LEU A 163 3.74 5.94 9.65
C LEU A 163 4.10 5.11 8.41
N MET A 164 4.32 5.77 7.27
CA MET A 164 4.72 5.10 6.04
C MET A 164 6.12 4.51 6.14
N ALA A 165 7.07 5.24 6.72
CA ALA A 165 8.43 4.75 6.94
C ALA A 165 8.44 3.52 7.85
N LEU A 166 7.68 3.55 8.94
CA LEU A 166 7.51 2.40 9.84
C LEU A 166 6.84 1.22 9.15
N THR A 167 5.87 1.46 8.27
CA THR A 167 5.16 0.41 7.52
C THR A 167 6.08 -0.26 6.49
N CYS A 168 6.85 0.52 5.73
CA CYS A 168 7.90 0.03 4.83
C CYS A 168 9.01 -0.71 5.57
N ALA A 169 9.48 -0.17 6.71
CA ALA A 169 10.46 -0.86 7.54
C ALA A 169 9.93 -2.19 8.07
N TRP A 170 8.64 -2.26 8.44
CA TRP A 170 8.02 -3.50 8.90
C TRP A 170 7.97 -4.55 7.79
N SER A 171 7.68 -4.18 6.54
CA SER A 171 7.69 -5.12 5.42
C SER A 171 9.08 -5.75 5.21
N VAL A 172 10.15 -4.96 5.36
CA VAL A 172 11.54 -5.45 5.29
C VAL A 172 11.86 -6.40 6.45
N VAL A 173 11.46 -6.05 7.68
CA VAL A 173 11.64 -6.92 8.86
C VAL A 173 10.83 -8.22 8.74
N TRP A 174 9.64 -8.15 8.14
CA TRP A 174 8.79 -9.30 7.87
C TRP A 174 9.44 -10.26 6.87
N LEU A 175 10.12 -9.74 5.83
CA LEU A 175 10.91 -10.52 4.88
C LEU A 175 12.17 -11.10 5.55
N TYR A 176 12.88 -10.30 6.36
CA TYR A 176 14.04 -10.74 7.12
C TYR A 176 13.72 -11.97 8.00
N LYS A 177 12.59 -11.95 8.73
CA LYS A 177 12.14 -13.08 9.57
C LYS A 177 11.86 -14.36 8.77
N ARG A 178 11.61 -14.24 7.47
CA ARG A 178 11.42 -15.36 6.56
C ARG A 178 12.71 -15.88 5.95
N GLY A 179 13.84 -15.28 6.30
CA GLY A 179 15.15 -15.71 5.82
C GLY A 179 15.51 -15.16 4.45
N THR A 180 14.80 -14.14 3.95
CA THR A 180 15.13 -13.48 2.68
C THR A 180 16.60 -13.05 2.67
N HIS A 181 17.29 -13.34 1.56
CA HIS A 181 18.70 -13.05 1.40
C HIS A 181 19.01 -11.57 1.65
N ARG A 182 20.09 -11.27 2.39
CA ARG A 182 20.44 -9.91 2.83
C ARG A 182 20.56 -8.91 1.66
N TRP A 183 21.15 -9.32 0.54
CA TRP A 183 21.24 -8.48 -0.66
C TRP A 183 19.87 -8.02 -1.20
N LEU A 184 18.86 -8.90 -1.18
CA LEU A 184 17.51 -8.52 -1.62
C LEU A 184 16.87 -7.52 -0.65
N LEU A 185 17.09 -7.69 0.66
CA LEU A 185 16.62 -6.73 1.66
C LEU A 185 17.28 -5.36 1.48
N ILE A 186 18.58 -5.33 1.22
CA ILE A 186 19.31 -4.09 0.90
C ILE A 186 18.72 -3.43 -0.35
N LEU A 187 18.45 -4.20 -1.40
CA LEU A 187 17.84 -3.67 -2.62
C LEU A 187 16.45 -3.08 -2.38
N ILE A 188 15.62 -3.73 -1.56
CA ILE A 188 14.27 -3.23 -1.19
C ILE A 188 14.38 -1.94 -0.38
N VAL A 189 15.29 -1.89 0.61
CA VAL A 189 15.52 -0.68 1.40
C VAL A 189 16.04 0.45 0.51
N ALA A 190 16.98 0.17 -0.39
CA ALA A 190 17.49 1.14 -1.35
C ALA A 190 16.38 1.65 -2.28
N PHE A 191 15.50 0.76 -2.75
CA PHE A 191 14.34 1.16 -3.55
C PHE A 191 13.40 2.10 -2.78
N TYR A 192 13.07 1.80 -1.52
CA TYR A 192 12.26 2.68 -0.69
C TYR A 192 12.93 4.02 -0.39
N ALA A 193 14.25 4.02 -0.15
CA ALA A 193 15.01 5.22 0.22
C ALA A 193 15.30 6.15 -0.97
N LEU A 194 15.66 5.58 -2.13
CA LEU A 194 16.18 6.31 -3.29
C LEU A 194 15.13 6.63 -4.35
N ASN A 195 13.95 6.00 -4.30
CA ASN A 195 12.90 6.29 -5.27
C ASN A 195 12.20 7.63 -4.93
N PRO A 196 12.35 8.66 -5.78
CA PRO A 196 11.81 9.99 -5.49
C PRO A 196 10.28 10.00 -5.46
N TYR A 197 9.61 9.10 -6.18
CA TYR A 197 8.15 9.00 -6.14
C TYR A 197 7.65 8.52 -4.78
N ILE A 198 8.36 7.57 -4.14
CA ILE A 198 8.00 7.08 -2.82
C ILE A 198 8.16 8.19 -1.77
N ALA A 199 9.26 8.93 -1.84
CA ALA A 199 9.49 10.08 -0.97
C ALA A 199 8.43 11.18 -1.18
N HIS A 200 8.10 11.50 -2.44
CA HIS A 200 7.05 12.45 -2.79
C HIS A 200 5.71 12.00 -2.19
N TYR A 201 5.29 10.76 -2.45
CA TYR A 201 4.07 10.17 -1.91
C TYR A 201 4.02 10.18 -0.38
N ALA A 202 5.15 9.91 0.30
CA ALA A 202 5.20 9.95 1.76
C ALA A 202 4.86 11.35 2.33
N THR A 203 5.18 12.41 1.58
CA THR A 203 4.95 13.83 1.96
C THR A 203 3.65 14.43 1.42
N THR A 204 2.91 13.70 0.59
CA THR A 204 1.67 14.16 -0.04
C THR A 204 0.43 13.76 0.75
N MET A 205 -0.46 14.71 1.00
CA MET A 205 -1.69 14.51 1.79
C MET A 205 -2.80 13.81 1.00
N TRP A 206 -2.59 12.57 0.61
CA TRP A 206 -3.58 11.76 -0.11
C TRP A 206 -4.11 10.61 0.73
N LYS A 207 -5.42 10.37 0.62
CA LYS A 207 -6.10 9.21 1.22
C LYS A 207 -5.54 7.86 0.77
N ASP A 208 -4.96 7.82 -0.43
CA ASP A 208 -4.37 6.61 -1.01
C ASP A 208 -3.11 6.16 -0.25
N ILE A 209 -2.40 7.08 0.41
CA ILE A 209 -1.19 6.76 1.17
C ILE A 209 -1.54 5.93 2.42
N PRO A 210 -2.40 6.39 3.36
CA PRO A 210 -2.84 5.54 4.48
C PRO A 210 -3.52 4.25 4.04
N PHE A 211 -4.31 4.31 2.97
CA PHE A 211 -4.95 3.11 2.40
C PHE A 211 -3.91 2.08 1.94
N SER A 212 -2.87 2.50 1.22
CA SER A 212 -1.79 1.62 0.76
C SER A 212 -0.99 1.00 1.92
N MET A 213 -0.77 1.75 3.00
CA MET A 213 -0.16 1.22 4.23
C MET A 213 -0.99 0.09 4.83
N LEU A 214 -2.31 0.30 4.97
CA LEU A 214 -3.23 -0.71 5.50
C LEU A 214 -3.28 -1.95 4.62
N ILE A 215 -3.32 -1.78 3.29
CA ILE A 215 -3.26 -2.89 2.33
C ILE A 215 -1.96 -3.68 2.49
N LEU A 216 -0.81 -3.00 2.55
CA LEU A 216 0.48 -3.68 2.70
C LEU A 216 0.47 -4.53 3.96
N LEU A 217 0.08 -3.96 5.10
CA LEU A 217 -0.03 -4.69 6.36
C LEU A 217 -1.01 -5.86 6.26
N LEU A 218 -2.17 -5.68 5.63
CA LEU A 218 -3.16 -6.74 5.44
C LEU A 218 -2.57 -7.90 4.63
N VAL A 219 -1.92 -7.61 3.50
CA VAL A 219 -1.31 -8.63 2.63
C VAL A 219 -0.26 -9.44 3.39
N LEU A 220 0.58 -8.80 4.21
CA LEU A 220 1.58 -9.50 5.03
C LEU A 220 0.92 -10.43 6.06
N HIS A 221 -0.19 -10.02 6.67
CA HIS A 221 -0.92 -10.85 7.65
C HIS A 221 -1.74 -11.96 6.99
N LEU A 222 -2.31 -11.74 5.81
CA LEU A 222 -2.97 -12.78 5.02
C LEU A 222 -1.97 -13.82 4.52
N TYR A 223 -0.77 -13.39 4.15
CA TYR A 223 0.31 -14.33 3.82
C TYR A 223 0.69 -15.17 5.05
N ASP A 224 0.84 -14.55 6.24
CA ASP A 224 1.07 -15.28 7.50
C ASP A 224 0.00 -16.37 7.76
N LEU A 225 -1.26 -16.10 7.38
CA LEU A 225 -2.39 -17.02 7.54
C LEU A 225 -2.29 -18.22 6.56
N VAL A 226 -1.97 -17.97 5.29
CA VAL A 226 -1.94 -19.00 4.25
C VAL A 226 -0.70 -19.90 4.35
N ASP A 227 0.44 -19.37 4.81
CA ASP A 227 1.71 -20.12 4.90
C ASP A 227 1.75 -21.19 6.01
N GLY A 228 0.60 -21.54 6.59
CA GLY A 228 0.42 -22.77 7.39
C GLY A 228 1.11 -22.80 8.76
N ARG A 229 1.47 -21.64 9.33
CA ARG A 229 1.97 -21.56 10.71
C ARG A 229 0.83 -21.90 11.70
N PRO A 230 1.13 -22.45 12.89
CA PRO A 230 0.09 -23.00 13.78
C PRO A 230 -1.01 -21.99 14.07
N SER A 231 -2.21 -22.52 14.38
CA SER A 231 -3.45 -21.79 14.67
C SER A 231 -3.22 -20.35 15.08
N LEU A 232 -3.68 -19.42 14.23
CA LEU A 232 -3.45 -18.00 14.49
C LEU A 232 -4.04 -17.63 15.86
N PRO A 233 -3.26 -16.98 16.73
CA PRO A 233 -3.82 -16.47 17.97
C PRO A 233 -4.95 -15.49 17.64
N LYS A 234 -6.04 -15.51 18.42
CA LYS A 234 -7.21 -14.62 18.24
C LYS A 234 -6.83 -13.15 18.00
N ARG A 235 -5.73 -12.72 18.62
CA ARG A 235 -5.10 -11.40 18.42
C ARG A 235 -4.75 -11.08 16.97
N LYS A 236 -4.19 -12.03 16.19
CA LYS A 236 -3.86 -11.81 14.77
C LYS A 236 -5.12 -11.72 13.91
N LEU A 237 -6.16 -12.49 14.22
CA LEU A 237 -7.45 -12.41 13.53
C LEU A 237 -8.13 -11.05 13.79
N LEU A 238 -8.09 -10.56 15.03
CA LEU A 238 -8.56 -9.22 15.38
C LEU A 238 -7.81 -8.13 14.61
N ILE A 239 -6.48 -8.24 14.48
CA ILE A 239 -5.68 -7.29 13.68
C ILE A 239 -6.12 -7.31 12.22
N ILE A 240 -6.31 -8.48 11.61
CA ILE A 240 -6.80 -8.61 10.22
C ILE A 240 -8.19 -7.97 10.08
N ALA A 241 -9.11 -8.25 11.01
CA ALA A 241 -10.45 -7.65 11.00
C ALA A 241 -10.39 -6.12 11.08
N LEU A 242 -9.57 -5.56 11.97
CA LEU A 242 -9.36 -4.11 12.09
C LEU A 242 -8.75 -3.50 10.83
N LEU A 243 -7.81 -4.18 10.18
CA LEU A 243 -7.23 -3.74 8.91
C LEU A 243 -8.27 -3.74 7.79
N CYS A 244 -9.09 -4.79 7.68
CA CYS A 244 -10.20 -4.86 6.71
C CYS A 244 -11.20 -3.72 6.92
N VAL A 245 -11.60 -3.49 8.17
CA VAL A 245 -12.46 -2.36 8.55
C VAL A 245 -11.81 -1.04 8.12
N GLY A 246 -10.55 -0.79 8.49
CA GLY A 246 -9.82 0.40 8.07
C GLY A 246 -9.85 0.60 6.55
N ILE A 247 -9.53 -0.42 5.76
CA ILE A 247 -9.52 -0.37 4.29
C ILE A 247 -10.89 0.01 3.73
N LEU A 248 -11.97 -0.61 4.24
CA LEU A 248 -13.34 -0.31 3.81
C LEU A 248 -13.73 1.14 4.10
N PHE A 249 -13.27 1.69 5.22
CA PHE A 249 -13.57 3.07 5.60
C PHE A 249 -12.69 4.11 4.88
N PHE A 250 -11.41 3.82 4.60
CA PHE A 250 -10.55 4.75 3.84
C PHE A 250 -10.96 4.89 2.36
N ARG A 251 -11.65 3.89 1.79
CA ARG A 251 -12.16 3.93 0.42
C ARG A 251 -13.69 3.82 0.38
N LYS A 252 -14.37 4.96 0.25
CA LYS A 252 -15.84 5.02 0.09
C LYS A 252 -16.37 4.16 -1.08
N ASN A 253 -15.54 3.86 -2.08
CA ASN A 253 -15.93 3.04 -3.24
C ASN A 253 -15.95 1.52 -2.97
N ALA A 254 -15.56 1.03 -1.79
CA ALA A 254 -15.67 -0.41 -1.50
C ALA A 254 -17.12 -0.86 -1.28
N LEU A 255 -17.98 0.02 -0.74
CA LEU A 255 -19.42 -0.23 -0.54
C LEU A 255 -20.27 0.04 -1.81
N LEU A 256 -19.83 0.95 -2.68
CA LEU A 256 -20.48 1.21 -3.98
C LEU A 256 -20.34 0.04 -4.99
N ALA A 257 -19.41 -0.89 -4.75
CA ALA A 257 -19.35 -2.14 -5.52
C ALA A 257 -20.42 -3.17 -5.09
N ILE A 258 -21.07 -2.96 -3.94
CA ILE A 258 -22.04 -3.90 -3.34
C ILE A 258 -23.47 -3.35 -3.41
N LEU A 259 -23.65 -2.03 -3.42
CA LEU A 259 -24.95 -1.39 -3.59
C LEU A 259 -24.93 -0.51 -4.85
N PRO A 260 -25.56 -0.96 -5.96
CA PRO A 260 -25.88 -0.05 -7.04
C PRO A 260 -26.99 0.86 -6.50
N THR A 261 -26.62 2.02 -5.97
CA THR A 261 -27.61 3.03 -5.60
C THR A 261 -28.05 3.75 -6.86
N ALA A 262 -29.33 3.52 -7.17
CA ALA A 262 -30.30 4.26 -7.98
C ALA A 262 -29.94 5.70 -8.37
#